data_AF-A0A228QXF7-F1
#
_entry.id   AF-A0A228QXF7-F1
#
_cell.length_a   1.000
_cell.length_b   1.000
_cell.length_c   1.000
_cell.angle_alpha   90.00
_cell.angle_beta   90.00
_cell.angle_gamma   90.00
#
_symmetry.space_group_name_H-M   'P 1'
#
loop_
_entity.id
_entity.type
_entity.pdbx_description
1 polymer ?
#
loop_
_entity_poly.entity_id
_entity_poly.type
_entity_poly.pdbx_seq_one_letter_code
_entity_poly.pdbx_strand_id
1 'polypeptide(L)'
;MSDIRTLKTLAEEPLDRNAMTGYFSVTAGMPVLEALEASSCHLSVVLDVLRDAASNSTECSSQMYAAIAVAAMAKGLLDSAVSAIQADGREADHE
;
A
#
# COMPACT_ATOMS: atom_id res chain seq x y z
N MET A 1 23.39 -5.33 -5.14
CA MET A 1 22.63 -6.10 -4.13
C MET A 1 22.46 -5.23 -2.90
N SER A 2 21.32 -4.54 -2.76
CA SER A 2 21.00 -3.77 -1.56
C SER A 2 20.33 -4.69 -0.54
N ASP A 3 21.00 -4.92 0.59
CA ASP A 3 20.62 -5.85 1.66
C ASP A 3 19.59 -5.17 2.59
N ILE A 4 18.34 -5.65 2.61
CA ILE A 4 17.17 -5.00 3.26
C ILE A 4 17.05 -5.36 4.76
N ARG A 5 18.17 -5.68 5.43
CA ARG A 5 18.17 -6.40 6.72
C ARG A 5 17.61 -5.66 7.94
N THR A 6 17.11 -4.43 7.82
CA THR A 6 16.72 -3.68 9.03
C THR A 6 15.52 -2.75 8.85
N LEU A 7 14.48 -3.19 8.16
CA LEU A 7 13.14 -2.63 8.41
C LEU A 7 12.54 -3.36 9.61
N LYS A 8 12.88 -2.87 10.80
CA LYS A 8 12.32 -3.36 12.07
C LYS A 8 10.82 -3.00 12.05
N THR A 9 9.97 -3.98 11.75
CA THR A 9 8.51 -3.86 11.84
C THR A 9 8.19 -3.48 13.29
N LEU A 10 7.76 -2.22 13.49
CA LEU A 10 7.26 -1.75 14.76
C LEU A 10 6.12 -2.68 15.16
N ALA A 11 6.20 -3.28 16.35
CA ALA A 11 5.24 -4.26 16.82
C ALA A 11 3.81 -3.72 16.67
N GLU A 12 2.96 -4.49 15.98
CA GLU A 12 1.54 -4.21 15.80
C GLU A 12 0.88 -4.15 17.18
N GLU A 13 0.48 -2.96 17.63
CA GLU A 13 -0.54 -2.87 18.67
C GLU A 13 -1.86 -3.36 18.05
N PRO A 14 -2.53 -4.36 18.66
CA PRO A 14 -3.78 -4.87 18.11
C PRO A 14 -4.86 -3.78 18.24
N LEU A 15 -5.18 -3.16 17.10
CA LEU A 15 -6.39 -2.34 16.99
C LEU A 15 -7.61 -3.26 17.21
N ASP A 16 -8.51 -2.74 18.01
CA ASP A 16 -9.66 -3.37 18.66
C ASP A 16 -10.44 -4.42 17.82
N ARG A 17 -10.91 -5.47 18.51
CA ARG A 17 -11.28 -6.82 18.04
C ARG A 17 -12.50 -6.95 17.11
N ASN A 18 -13.02 -5.89 16.50
CA ASN A 18 -14.32 -5.98 15.79
C ASN A 18 -14.39 -5.32 14.41
N ALA A 19 -13.28 -4.85 13.87
CA ALA A 19 -13.20 -4.54 12.44
C ALA A 19 -12.64 -5.78 11.71
N MET A 20 -13.24 -6.14 10.59
CA MET A 20 -12.72 -7.17 9.70
C MET A 20 -11.41 -6.65 9.06
N THR A 21 -10.33 -6.67 9.83
CA THR A 21 -9.01 -6.21 9.42
C THR A 21 -8.23 -7.40 8.90
N GLY A 22 -8.29 -7.61 7.58
CA GLY A 22 -7.17 -8.22 6.90
C GLY A 22 -5.97 -7.31 7.13
N TYR A 23 -5.14 -7.65 8.12
CA TYR A 23 -3.96 -6.86 8.43
C TYR A 23 -2.99 -6.95 7.25
N PHE A 24 -2.61 -5.81 6.70
CA PHE A 24 -1.51 -5.74 5.75
C PHE A 24 -0.22 -6.12 6.50
N SER A 25 0.36 -7.27 6.17
CA SER A 25 1.59 -7.75 6.78
C SER A 25 2.61 -8.05 5.71
N VAL A 26 3.79 -7.43 5.82
CA VAL A 26 4.97 -7.78 5.02
C VAL A 26 5.86 -8.64 5.89
N THR A 27 5.98 -9.92 5.52
CA THR A 27 6.80 -10.87 6.27
C THR A 27 8.23 -10.89 5.76
N ALA A 28 9.18 -11.20 6.66
CA ALA A 28 10.57 -11.39 6.25
C ALA A 28 10.68 -12.58 5.28
N GLY A 29 11.33 -12.37 4.14
CA GLY A 29 11.48 -13.36 3.08
C GLY A 29 10.42 -13.30 1.98
N MET A 30 9.40 -12.45 2.12
CA MET A 30 8.46 -12.16 1.03
C MET A 30 9.19 -11.48 -0.15
N PRO A 31 9.01 -11.94 -1.39
CA PRO A 31 9.51 -11.24 -2.57
C PRO A 31 9.06 -9.77 -2.60
N VAL A 32 9.98 -8.86 -2.94
CA VAL A 32 9.70 -7.42 -2.94
C VAL A 32 8.53 -7.08 -3.87
N LEU A 33 8.46 -7.71 -5.05
CA LEU A 33 7.35 -7.51 -5.98
C LEU A 33 6.01 -7.92 -5.36
N GLU A 34 5.96 -9.08 -4.71
CA GLU A 34 4.76 -9.58 -4.03
C GLU A 34 4.33 -8.64 -2.90
N ALA A 35 5.28 -8.14 -2.11
CA ALA A 35 5.01 -7.17 -1.05
C ALA A 35 4.45 -5.85 -1.60
N LEU A 36 4.99 -5.35 -2.72
CA LEU A 36 4.52 -4.12 -3.37
C LEU A 36 3.13 -4.29 -3.98
N GLU A 37 2.86 -5.42 -4.63
CA GLU A 37 1.54 -5.74 -5.21
C GLU A 37 0.48 -5.88 -4.10
N ALA A 38 0.81 -6.58 -3.01
CA ALA A 38 -0.06 -6.68 -1.84
C ALA A 38 -0.33 -5.30 -1.21
N SER A 39 0.68 -4.44 -1.14
CA SER A 39 0.56 -3.06 -0.64
C SER A 39 -0.37 -2.22 -1.51
N SER A 40 -0.22 -2.30 -2.84
CA SER A 40 -1.06 -1.57 -3.79
C SER A 40 -2.53 -2.03 -3.72
N CYS A 41 -2.76 -3.33 -3.56
CA CYS A 41 -4.09 -3.89 -3.35
C CYS A 41 -4.76 -3.31 -2.09
N HIS A 42 -4.06 -3.30 -0.95
CA HIS A 42 -4.60 -2.74 0.29
C HIS A 42 -4.86 -1.23 0.19
N LEU A 43 -3.98 -0.46 -0.45
CA LEU A 43 -4.19 0.97 -0.66
C LEU A 43 -5.39 1.27 -1.58
N SER A 44 -5.72 0.37 -2.51
CA SER A 44 -6.94 0.47 -3.32
C SER A 44 -8.18 0.39 -2.44
N VAL A 45 -8.23 -0.59 -1.53
CA VAL A 45 -9.34 -0.74 -0.56
C VAL A 45 -9.43 0.48 0.35
N VAL A 46 -8.31 1.00 0.85
CA VAL A 46 -8.29 2.21 1.68
C VAL A 46 -8.84 3.41 0.92
N LEU A 47 -8.46 3.59 -0.35
CA LEU A 47 -8.99 4.67 -1.19
C LEU A 47 -10.49 4.55 -1.43
N ASP A 48 -11.00 3.35 -1.64
CA ASP A 48 -12.42 3.12 -1.83
C ASP A 48 -13.21 3.46 -0.56
N VAL A 49 -12.71 3.04 0.61
CA VAL A 49 -13.31 3.38 1.91
C VAL A 49 -13.25 4.89 2.17
N LEU A 50 -12.12 5.55 1.90
CA LEU A 50 -11.99 6.99 2.10
C LEU A 50 -12.89 7.80 1.16
N ARG A 51 -13.05 7.35 -0.09
CA ARG A 51 -13.96 7.98 -1.07
C ARG A 51 -15.41 7.80 -0.68
N ASP A 52 -15.79 6.63 -0.21
CA ASP A 52 -17.13 6.36 0.28
C ASP A 52 -17.42 7.20 1.53
N ALA A 53 -16.48 7.26 2.48
CA ALA A 53 -16.59 8.10 3.67
C ALA A 53 -16.69 9.59 3.31
N ALA A 54 -15.93 10.07 2.33
CA ALA A 54 -16.01 11.45 1.87
C ALA A 54 -17.35 11.76 1.18
N SER A 55 -17.89 10.81 0.42
CA SER A 55 -19.17 10.97 -0.30
C SER A 55 -20.36 10.97 0.65
N ASN A 56 -20.28 10.21 1.75
CA ASN A 56 -21.32 10.12 2.78
C ASN A 56 -21.20 11.20 3.87
N SER A 57 -20.12 12.00 3.86
CA SER A 57 -19.94 13.09 4.83
C SER A 57 -20.68 14.34 4.37
N THR A 58 -21.54 14.87 5.25
CA THR A 58 -22.19 16.19 5.04
C THR A 58 -21.23 17.35 5.30
N GLU A 59 -20.13 17.10 6.01
CA GLU A 59 -19.06 18.06 6.25
C GLU A 59 -17.85 17.72 5.40
N CYS A 60 -17.53 18.62 4.49
CA CYS A 60 -16.37 18.48 3.61
C CYS A 60 -15.10 18.83 4.40
N SER A 61 -14.52 17.84 5.09
CA SER A 61 -13.33 18.05 5.91
C SER A 61 -12.08 18.09 5.03
N SER A 62 -11.27 19.15 5.16
CA SER A 62 -9.98 19.28 4.47
C SER A 62 -9.02 18.13 4.82
N GLN A 63 -9.20 17.52 5.99
CA GLN A 63 -8.44 16.35 6.45
C GLN A 63 -8.80 15.10 5.62
N MET A 64 -10.07 14.90 5.28
CA MET A 64 -10.50 13.76 4.45
C MET A 64 -9.91 13.87 3.04
N TYR A 65 -9.91 15.06 2.45
CA TYR A 65 -9.24 15.28 1.16
C TYR A 65 -7.74 15.07 1.23
N ALA A 66 -7.08 15.55 2.28
CA ALA A 66 -5.65 15.31 2.48
C ALA A 66 -5.35 13.82 2.58
N ALA A 67 -6.18 13.05 3.31
CA ALA A 67 -6.04 11.60 3.42
C ALA A 67 -6.21 10.90 2.06
N ILE A 68 -7.24 11.24 1.28
CA ILE A 68 -7.44 10.71 -0.07
C ILE A 68 -6.25 11.03 -0.97
N ALA A 69 -5.77 12.28 -0.95
CA ALA A 69 -4.65 12.71 -1.76
C ALA A 69 -3.37 11.95 -1.42
N VAL A 70 -3.05 11.81 -0.13
CA VAL A 70 -1.87 11.05 0.33
C VAL A 70 -1.97 9.58 -0.06
N ALA A 71 -3.13 8.95 0.15
CA ALA A 71 -3.35 7.55 -0.23
C ALA A 71 -3.23 7.35 -1.75
N ALA A 72 -3.73 8.30 -2.55
CA ALA A 72 -3.64 8.25 -4.01
C ALA A 72 -2.19 8.40 -4.49
N MET A 73 -1.43 9.30 -3.89
CA MET A 73 0.00 9.46 -4.17
C MET A 73 0.79 8.19 -3.81
N ALA A 74 0.55 7.62 -2.62
CA ALA A 74 1.21 6.39 -2.19
C ALA A 74 0.91 5.22 -3.13
N LYS A 75 -0.36 5.05 -3.55
CA LYS A 75 -0.74 4.02 -4.52
C LYS A 75 -0.04 4.23 -5.87
N GLY A 76 -0.03 5.46 -6.39
CA GLY A 76 0.62 5.77 -7.67
C GLY A 76 2.12 5.46 -7.65
N LEU A 77 2.80 5.75 -6.54
CA LEU A 77 4.22 5.41 -6.36
C LEU A 77 4.45 3.89 -6.35
N LEU A 78 3.60 3.13 -5.66
CA LEU A 78 3.69 1.66 -5.62
C LEU A 78 3.41 1.05 -6.99
N ASP A 79 2.36 1.48 -7.69
CA ASP A 79 2.05 0.99 -9.04
C ASP A 79 3.19 1.28 -10.03
N SER A 80 3.81 2.45 -9.90
CA SER A 80 4.99 2.82 -10.69
C SER A 80 6.18 1.93 -10.35
N ALA A 81 6.42 1.62 -9.07
CA ALA A 81 7.51 0.75 -8.65
C ALA A 81 7.32 -0.70 -9.14
N VAL A 82 6.09 -1.24 -9.02
CA VAL A 82 5.73 -2.56 -9.56
C VAL A 82 5.97 -2.60 -11.07
N SER A 83 5.49 -1.59 -11.80
CA SER A 83 5.67 -1.51 -13.26
C SER A 83 7.15 -1.43 -13.66
N ALA A 84 7.95 -0.65 -12.94
CA ALA A 84 9.39 -0.51 -13.20
C ALA A 84 10.15 -1.83 -12.96
N ILE A 85 9.86 -2.53 -11.85
CA ILE A 85 10.49 -3.82 -11.54
C ILE A 85 10.10 -4.88 -12.57
N GLN A 86 8.83 -4.92 -12.99
CA GLN A 86 8.37 -5.85 -14.01
C GLN A 86 8.98 -5.57 -15.39
N ALA A 87 9.24 -4.30 -15.73
CA ALA A 87 9.91 -3.92 -16.97
C ALA A 87 11.39 -4.37 -16.97
N ASP A 88 12.11 -4.11 -15.87
CA ASP A 88 13.51 -4.54 -15.67
C ASP A 88 13.67 -6.06 -15.79
N GLY A 89 12.73 -6.82 -15.20
CA GLY A 89 12.73 -8.28 -15.32
C GLY A 89 12.51 -8.82 -16.75
N ARG A 90 11.90 -8.04 -17.64
CA ARG A 90 11.69 -8.44 -19.05
C ARG A 90 12.85 -8.07 -19.96
N GLU A 91 13.58 -7.01 -19.64
CA GLU A 91 14.77 -6.61 -20.40
C GLU A 91 15.91 -7.63 -20.21
N ALA A 92 16.03 -8.24 -19.02
CA ALA A 92 17.04 -9.26 -18.73
C ALA A 92 16.80 -10.62 -19.45
N ASP A 93 15.56 -10.93 -19.84
CA ASP A 93 15.20 -12.19 -20.53
C ASP A 93 15.34 -12.10 -22.07
N HIS A 94 15.67 -10.92 -22.61
CA HIS A 94 15.81 -10.68 -24.07
C HIS A 94 17.28 -10.56 -24.54
N GLU A 95 18.26 -10.82 -23.67
CA GLU A 95 19.68 -11.01 -24.03
C GLU A 95 20.08 -12.49 -24.02
#